data_AF-A0A953B0X5-F1
#
_entry.id   AF-A0A953B0X5-F1
#
_cell.length_a   1.000
_cell.length_b   1.000
_cell.length_c   1.000
_cell.angle_alpha   90.00
_cell.angle_beta   90.00
_cell.angle_gamma   90.00
#
_symmetry.space_group_name_H-M   'P 1'
#
loop_
_entity.id
_entity.type
_entity.pdbx_description
1 polymer ?
#
loop_
_entity_poly.entity_id
_entity_poly.type
_entity_poly.pdbx_seq_one_letter_code
_entity_poly.pdbx_strand_id
1 'polypeptide(L)'
;AAGGAGAAAAAGGAERRHEAAASSHAEVAVAPDGTLTLHARNARLEPYALFDGERYLPRLATVTTDVRQRTDAEGYDPSSTVSVTVDDLSGPTPVRLAAFSDPGAAGVRLTEEYFDSLMTGCCGGPTLHSVRALETGRLLFRATGDGDGGSSAWAEVPNARPPILRWAAFDGAVDEEALARGVVGVIAYGSREATLSRLELRAATAEAATDLNLGLSHEARLVWIDEVSGEPGDQPASGSPAAAEPIWSLEGVAAPDGMTGFALRLLDYDGKPLVTIPVRGDRLAGEDAMAAEGLSLAATEP
;
A
#
# COMPACT_ATOMS: atom_id res chain seq x y z
N ALA A 1 16.13 -26.97 -66.31
CA ALA A 1 15.22 -25.83 -66.17
C ALA A 1 15.24 -25.39 -64.71
N ALA A 2 15.76 -24.20 -64.45
CA ALA A 2 15.92 -23.66 -63.09
C ALA A 2 14.55 -23.19 -62.56
N GLY A 3 14.15 -23.70 -61.40
CA GLY A 3 13.00 -23.21 -60.63
C GLY A 3 13.45 -22.05 -59.75
N GLY A 4 12.83 -20.88 -59.95
CA GLY A 4 13.13 -19.66 -59.20
C GLY A 4 12.60 -19.73 -57.77
N ALA A 5 13.48 -19.40 -56.82
CA ALA A 5 13.13 -19.15 -55.44
C ALA A 5 12.43 -17.78 -55.32
N GLY A 6 11.18 -17.78 -54.86
CA GLY A 6 10.49 -16.57 -54.41
C GLY A 6 10.90 -16.28 -52.97
N ALA A 7 11.71 -15.24 -52.77
CA ALA A 7 11.98 -14.68 -51.45
C ALA A 7 10.77 -13.83 -51.02
N ALA A 8 10.03 -14.29 -50.00
CA ALA A 8 9.08 -13.46 -49.30
C ALA A 8 9.87 -12.51 -48.38
N ALA A 9 9.86 -11.22 -48.72
CA ALA A 9 10.41 -10.17 -47.88
C ALA A 9 9.59 -10.08 -46.58
N ALA A 10 10.21 -10.40 -45.45
CA ALA A 10 9.66 -10.09 -44.14
C ALA A 10 9.58 -8.56 -44.02
N ALA A 11 8.35 -8.04 -43.94
CA ALA A 11 8.09 -6.64 -43.66
C ALA A 11 8.53 -6.37 -42.21
N GLY A 12 9.68 -5.73 -42.05
CA GLY A 12 10.12 -5.15 -40.78
C GLY A 12 9.19 -4.00 -40.41
N GLY A 13 8.15 -4.30 -39.64
CA GLY A 13 7.38 -3.29 -38.94
C GLY A 13 8.24 -2.69 -37.85
N ALA A 14 8.84 -1.53 -38.13
CA ALA A 14 9.44 -0.71 -37.09
C ALA A 14 8.33 -0.29 -36.12
N GLU A 15 8.33 -0.90 -34.94
CA GLU A 15 7.46 -0.57 -33.82
C GLU A 15 7.62 0.93 -33.52
N ARG A 16 6.54 1.70 -33.69
CA ARG A 16 6.56 3.14 -33.36
C ARG A 16 6.47 3.28 -31.85
N ARG A 17 7.63 3.36 -31.19
CA ARG A 17 7.72 3.76 -29.78
C ARG A 17 7.42 5.26 -29.69
N HIS A 18 6.24 5.61 -29.21
CA HIS A 18 5.89 6.99 -28.92
C HIS A 18 6.33 7.33 -27.49
N GLU A 19 7.58 7.75 -27.31
CA GLU A 19 8.04 8.34 -26.05
C GLU A 19 7.70 9.83 -26.05
N ALA A 20 6.61 10.20 -25.39
CA ALA A 20 6.25 11.59 -25.15
C ALA A 20 6.69 11.99 -23.74
N ALA A 21 7.97 12.36 -23.58
CA ALA A 21 8.46 12.93 -22.33
C ALA A 21 8.25 14.45 -22.35
N ALA A 22 7.45 14.97 -21.42
CA ALA A 22 7.35 16.40 -21.17
C ALA A 22 7.73 16.66 -19.72
N SER A 23 8.65 17.60 -19.47
CA SER A 23 9.07 17.96 -18.12
C SER A 23 7.86 18.36 -17.28
N SER A 24 7.69 17.71 -16.13
CA SER A 24 6.73 18.12 -15.11
C SER A 24 7.27 19.35 -14.37
N HIS A 25 6.38 20.29 -14.06
CA HIS A 25 6.74 21.54 -13.43
C HIS A 25 5.59 22.07 -12.58
N ALA A 26 5.92 22.57 -11.39
CA ALA A 26 4.99 23.23 -10.48
C ALA A 26 5.64 24.51 -9.92
N GLU A 27 4.93 25.64 -9.99
CA GLU A 27 5.28 26.91 -9.36
C GLU A 27 4.25 27.26 -8.30
N VAL A 28 4.75 27.72 -7.14
CA VAL A 28 3.94 28.14 -6.00
C VAL A 28 4.41 29.52 -5.60
N ALA A 29 3.48 30.47 -5.59
CA ALA A 29 3.72 31.82 -5.07
C ALA A 29 2.78 32.12 -3.90
N VAL A 30 3.33 32.65 -2.81
CA VAL A 30 2.59 33.08 -1.62
C VAL A 30 2.63 34.61 -1.56
N ALA A 31 1.47 35.25 -1.65
CA ALA A 31 1.36 36.69 -1.52
C ALA A 31 1.46 37.13 -0.04
N PRO A 32 1.79 38.40 0.26
CA PRO A 32 1.88 38.89 1.65
C PRO A 32 0.60 38.78 2.47
N ASP A 33 -0.56 38.70 1.81
CA ASP A 33 -1.88 38.52 2.44
C ASP A 33 -2.25 37.04 2.66
N GLY A 34 -1.35 36.11 2.32
CA GLY A 34 -1.56 34.66 2.43
C GLY A 34 -2.21 34.02 1.20
N THR A 35 -2.50 34.78 0.14
CA THR A 35 -3.07 34.21 -1.10
C THR A 35 -2.06 33.30 -1.79
N LEU A 36 -2.48 32.10 -2.17
CA LEU A 36 -1.67 31.12 -2.91
C LEU A 36 -2.00 31.17 -4.40
N THR A 37 -0.98 31.31 -5.25
CA THR A 37 -1.08 31.12 -6.70
C THR A 37 -0.29 29.89 -7.09
N LEU A 38 -0.96 28.94 -7.75
CA LEU A 38 -0.44 27.63 -8.10
C LEU A 38 -0.50 27.42 -9.62
N HIS A 39 0.63 27.11 -10.23
CA HIS A 39 0.72 26.77 -11.66
C HIS A 39 1.40 25.42 -11.84
N ALA A 40 0.78 24.51 -12.59
CA ALA A 40 1.35 23.21 -12.88
C ALA A 40 1.25 22.85 -14.36
N ARG A 41 2.24 22.10 -14.83
CA ARG A 41 2.26 21.46 -16.15
C ARG A 41 2.70 20.01 -15.99
N ASN A 42 1.88 19.08 -16.48
CA ASN A 42 2.09 17.63 -16.34
C ASN A 42 2.26 17.17 -14.88
N ALA A 43 1.66 17.90 -13.94
CA ALA A 43 1.60 17.58 -12.51
C ALA A 43 0.18 17.83 -11.99
N ARG A 44 -0.20 17.13 -10.93
CA ARG A 44 -1.38 17.40 -10.13
C ARG A 44 -0.96 18.07 -8.82
N LEU A 45 -1.64 19.16 -8.48
CA LEU A 45 -1.43 19.91 -7.24
C LEU A 45 -2.56 19.59 -6.27
N GLU A 46 -2.21 19.07 -5.11
CA GLU A 46 -3.15 18.67 -4.07
C GLU A 46 -2.86 19.46 -2.79
N PRO A 47 -3.48 20.65 -2.63
CA PRO A 47 -3.42 21.37 -1.38
C PRO A 47 -4.19 20.61 -0.29
N TYR A 48 -3.64 20.57 0.91
CA TYR A 48 -4.30 20.01 2.10
C TYR A 48 -3.88 20.77 3.36
N ALA A 49 -4.49 20.47 4.50
CA ALA A 49 -4.14 21.07 5.78
C ALA A 49 -4.06 20.02 6.87
N LEU A 50 -3.02 20.07 7.69
CA LEU A 50 -2.84 19.17 8.83
C LEU A 50 -3.02 19.95 10.13
N PHE A 51 -3.82 19.42 11.07
CA PHE A 51 -3.95 20.02 12.39
C PHE A 51 -2.81 19.54 13.31
N ASP A 52 -2.01 20.45 13.85
CA ASP A 52 -0.88 20.14 14.73
C ASP A 52 -1.24 20.10 16.23
N GLY A 53 -2.52 20.25 16.56
CA GLY A 53 -3.01 20.38 17.93
C GLY A 53 -3.37 21.82 18.32
N GLU A 54 -2.83 22.82 17.61
CA GLU A 54 -3.08 24.24 17.87
C GLU A 54 -3.66 24.96 16.64
N ARG A 55 -3.17 24.62 15.44
CA ARG A 55 -3.54 25.28 14.19
C ARG A 55 -3.50 24.33 13.01
N TYR A 56 -4.14 24.74 11.93
CA TYR A 56 -4.03 24.07 10.64
C TYR A 56 -2.79 24.58 9.89
N LEU A 57 -1.92 23.64 9.55
CA LEU A 57 -0.72 23.88 8.78
C LEU A 57 -1.02 23.61 7.29
N PRO A 58 -0.97 24.62 6.41
CA PRO A 58 -1.24 24.44 4.99
C PRO A 58 -0.08 23.67 4.33
N ARG A 59 -0.45 22.72 3.47
CA ARG A 59 0.47 21.81 2.79
C ARG A 59 0.11 21.71 1.32
N LEU A 60 1.09 21.32 0.51
CA LEU A 60 0.88 21.01 -0.89
C LEU A 60 1.61 19.72 -1.26
N ALA A 61 0.86 18.73 -1.72
CA ALA A 61 1.42 17.60 -2.44
C ALA A 61 1.43 17.91 -3.95
N THR A 62 2.59 17.83 -4.57
CA THR A 62 2.75 17.87 -6.03
C THR A 62 3.00 16.45 -6.51
N VAL A 63 2.07 15.93 -7.32
CA VAL A 63 2.11 14.57 -7.85
C VAL A 63 2.43 14.61 -9.33
N THR A 64 3.46 13.90 -9.74
CA THR A 64 3.82 13.70 -11.15
C THR A 64 3.74 12.22 -11.45
N THR A 65 3.15 11.87 -12.59
CA THR A 65 3.12 10.48 -13.06
C THR A 65 3.77 10.41 -14.43
N ASP A 66 4.83 9.59 -14.55
CA ASP A 66 5.40 9.18 -15.84
C ASP A 66 4.83 7.81 -16.18
N VAL A 67 3.78 7.79 -16.99
CA VAL A 67 3.12 6.55 -17.41
C VAL A 67 3.75 6.07 -18.71
N ARG A 68 4.30 4.87 -18.68
CA ARG A 68 4.81 4.19 -19.86
C ARG A 68 3.86 3.07 -20.23
N GLN A 69 3.38 3.08 -21.47
CA GLN A 69 2.58 1.99 -22.02
C GLN A 69 3.50 0.99 -22.71
N ARG A 70 3.27 -0.31 -22.47
CA ARG A 70 3.91 -1.35 -23.25
C ARG A 70 3.31 -1.39 -24.66
N THR A 71 4.15 -1.66 -25.66
CA THR A 71 3.74 -1.71 -27.07
C THR A 71 3.07 -3.03 -27.46
N ASP A 72 3.15 -4.05 -26.59
CA ASP A 72 2.58 -5.39 -26.80
C ASP A 72 1.13 -5.56 -26.26
N ALA A 73 0.43 -4.44 -26.06
CA ALA A 73 -1.01 -4.35 -25.78
C ALA A 73 -1.50 -4.81 -24.40
N GLU A 74 -0.62 -5.16 -23.46
CA GLU A 74 -1.02 -5.59 -22.11
C GLU A 74 -0.40 -4.71 -21.01
N GLY A 75 -1.24 -3.92 -20.32
CA GLY A 75 -0.92 -3.25 -19.06
C GLY A 75 0.04 -2.05 -19.13
N TYR A 76 0.30 -1.46 -17.96
CA TYR A 76 1.30 -0.42 -17.78
C TYR A 76 2.70 -1.04 -17.65
N ASP A 77 3.72 -0.35 -18.17
CA ASP A 77 5.11 -0.74 -18.03
C ASP A 77 5.52 -0.61 -16.55
N PRO A 78 6.17 -1.61 -15.93
CA PRO A 78 6.62 -1.55 -14.54
C PRO A 78 7.64 -0.44 -14.28
N SER A 79 8.23 0.16 -15.32
CA SER A 79 9.05 1.37 -15.25
C SER A 79 8.24 2.67 -15.18
N SER A 80 6.91 2.62 -15.18
CA SER A 80 6.06 3.78 -14.87
C SER A 80 6.32 4.23 -13.43
N THR A 81 6.32 5.55 -13.22
CA THR A 81 6.64 6.10 -11.90
C THR A 81 5.62 7.13 -11.44
N VAL A 82 5.39 7.15 -10.14
CA VAL A 82 4.68 8.21 -9.42
C VAL A 82 5.72 8.90 -8.54
N SER A 83 5.93 10.20 -8.77
CA SER A 83 6.78 11.05 -7.96
C SER A 83 5.94 12.05 -7.20
N VAL A 84 6.18 12.17 -5.90
CA VAL A 84 5.46 13.10 -5.02
C VAL A 84 6.44 13.99 -4.29
N THR A 85 6.12 15.26 -4.21
CA THR A 85 6.79 16.19 -3.30
C THR A 85 5.77 16.86 -2.40
N VAL A 86 6.12 17.02 -1.12
CA VAL A 86 5.26 17.64 -0.12
C VAL A 86 5.94 18.89 0.42
N ASP A 87 5.29 20.03 0.31
CA ASP A 87 5.80 21.33 0.72
C ASP A 87 4.93 21.92 1.85
N ASP A 88 5.58 22.46 2.89
CA ASP A 88 4.98 23.29 3.93
C ASP A 88 4.79 24.72 3.40
N LEU A 89 3.54 25.20 3.42
CA LEU A 89 3.17 26.54 2.93
C LEU A 89 2.89 27.53 4.07
N SER A 90 3.24 27.20 5.32
CA SER A 90 2.94 28.03 6.49
C SER A 90 3.81 29.30 6.59
N GLY A 91 4.95 29.32 5.90
CA GLY A 91 5.85 30.46 5.83
C GLY A 91 5.75 31.25 4.53
N PRO A 92 6.41 32.42 4.44
CA PRO A 92 6.47 33.22 3.21
C PRO A 92 7.24 32.54 2.07
N THR A 93 7.99 31.46 2.38
CA THR A 93 8.69 30.64 1.40
C THR A 93 8.35 29.18 1.67
N PRO A 94 7.85 28.43 0.66
CA PRO A 94 7.58 27.01 0.81
C PRO A 94 8.81 26.22 1.24
N VAL A 95 8.63 25.26 2.17
CA VAL A 95 9.70 24.37 2.64
C VAL A 95 9.36 22.93 2.29
N ARG A 96 10.25 22.25 1.57
CA ARG A 96 10.10 20.82 1.25
C ARG A 96 10.15 19.98 2.52
N LEU A 97 9.08 19.23 2.79
CA LEU A 97 8.99 18.25 3.88
C LEU A 97 9.43 16.86 3.42
N ALA A 98 8.91 16.41 2.27
CA ALA A 98 9.19 15.08 1.75
C ALA A 98 9.27 15.07 0.22
N ALA A 99 10.07 14.16 -0.31
CA ALA A 99 10.08 13.81 -1.73
C ALA A 99 10.29 12.30 -1.85
N PHE A 100 9.45 11.64 -2.64
CA PHE A 100 9.55 10.21 -2.88
C PHE A 100 9.11 9.87 -4.30
N SER A 101 9.56 8.71 -4.77
CA SER A 101 9.13 8.15 -6.04
C SER A 101 8.94 6.66 -5.88
N ASP A 102 7.84 6.16 -6.42
CA ASP A 102 7.50 4.75 -6.45
C ASP A 102 7.27 4.28 -7.89
N PRO A 103 7.47 3.00 -8.18
CA PRO A 103 6.81 2.38 -9.33
C PRO A 103 5.30 2.59 -9.21
N GLY A 104 4.67 3.10 -10.27
CA GLY A 104 3.22 3.26 -10.29
C GLY A 104 2.73 3.91 -11.58
N ALA A 105 1.48 3.63 -11.92
CA ALA A 105 0.76 4.25 -13.02
C ALA A 105 -0.28 5.27 -12.53
N ALA A 106 -0.61 5.25 -11.24
CA ALA A 106 -1.50 6.21 -10.61
C ALA A 106 -1.05 6.47 -9.18
N GLY A 107 -1.35 7.64 -8.65
CA GLY A 107 -1.17 7.95 -7.24
C GLY A 107 -2.42 8.65 -6.71
N VAL A 108 -2.77 8.41 -5.47
CA VAL A 108 -3.93 9.01 -4.80
C VAL A 108 -3.62 9.31 -3.34
N ARG A 109 -4.08 10.46 -2.86
CA ARG A 109 -4.07 10.77 -1.44
C ARG A 109 -5.23 10.04 -0.74
N LEU A 110 -4.93 9.20 0.24
CA LEU A 110 -5.93 8.45 1.01
C LEU A 110 -6.56 9.32 2.11
N THR A 111 -5.72 10.12 2.79
CA THR A 111 -6.11 11.11 3.83
C THR A 111 -5.13 12.27 3.83
N GLU A 112 -5.21 13.22 4.76
CA GLU A 112 -4.19 14.26 4.96
C GLU A 112 -2.81 13.69 5.30
N GLU A 113 -2.72 12.41 5.68
CA GLU A 113 -1.54 11.78 6.25
C GLU A 113 -0.91 10.71 5.34
N TYR A 114 -1.68 10.14 4.41
CA TYR A 114 -1.26 8.98 3.62
C TYR A 114 -1.45 9.17 2.12
N PHE A 115 -0.49 8.63 1.37
CA PHE A 115 -0.51 8.58 -0.08
C PHE A 115 -0.31 7.16 -0.56
N ASP A 116 -1.07 6.75 -1.58
CA ASP A 116 -0.97 5.45 -2.22
C ASP A 116 -0.47 5.61 -3.65
N SER A 117 0.63 4.93 -3.97
CA SER A 117 1.11 4.74 -5.34
C SER A 117 0.64 3.37 -5.85
N LEU A 118 -0.18 3.37 -6.91
CA LEU A 118 -0.78 2.18 -7.49
C LEU A 118 -0.05 1.74 -8.76
N MET A 119 0.32 0.47 -8.81
CA MET A 119 0.78 -0.21 -10.01
C MET A 119 -0.23 -1.32 -10.35
N THR A 120 -0.95 -1.18 -11.45
CA THR A 120 -1.78 -2.27 -11.96
C THR A 120 -0.89 -3.42 -12.40
N GLY A 121 -1.21 -4.65 -12.00
CA GLY A 121 -0.46 -5.81 -12.43
C GLY A 121 -0.51 -6.00 -13.95
N CYS A 122 0.58 -6.48 -14.54
CA CYS A 122 0.56 -6.97 -15.92
C CYS A 122 0.15 -8.43 -15.96
N CYS A 123 -0.46 -8.85 -17.07
CA CYS A 123 -0.39 -10.24 -17.50
C CYS A 123 -1.07 -11.20 -16.50
N GLY A 124 -2.12 -10.71 -15.82
CA GLY A 124 -2.82 -11.43 -14.76
C GLY A 124 -2.16 -11.36 -13.38
N GLY A 125 -1.14 -10.51 -13.17
CA GLY A 125 -0.60 -10.20 -11.84
C GLY A 125 -1.51 -9.25 -11.04
N PRO A 126 -1.32 -9.16 -9.71
CA PRO A 126 -2.16 -8.36 -8.83
C PRO A 126 -1.89 -6.86 -8.96
N THR A 127 -2.88 -6.04 -8.59
CA THR A 127 -2.62 -4.63 -8.31
C THR A 127 -1.72 -4.51 -7.07
N LEU A 128 -0.71 -3.64 -7.15
CA LEU A 128 0.21 -3.34 -6.07
C LEU A 128 -0.01 -1.92 -5.56
N HIS A 129 -0.14 -1.80 -4.26
CA HIS A 129 -0.26 -0.57 -3.50
C HIS A 129 1.04 -0.32 -2.73
N SER A 130 1.51 0.93 -2.73
CA SER A 130 2.63 1.38 -1.91
C SER A 130 2.18 2.58 -1.11
N VAL A 131 1.88 2.36 0.17
CA VAL A 131 1.32 3.38 1.05
C VAL A 131 2.43 4.07 1.83
N ARG A 132 2.51 5.40 1.69
CA ARG A 132 3.51 6.26 2.32
C ARG A 132 2.88 7.27 3.25
N ALA A 133 3.58 7.60 4.33
CA ALA A 133 3.27 8.78 5.14
C ALA A 133 3.66 10.05 4.35
N LEU A 134 2.70 10.94 4.08
CA LEU A 134 2.87 12.11 3.23
C LEU A 134 3.98 13.05 3.71
N GLU A 135 3.95 13.46 4.97
CA GLU A 135 4.88 14.49 5.49
C GLU A 135 6.33 14.00 5.61
N THR A 136 6.57 12.69 5.64
CA THR A 136 7.92 12.12 5.79
C THR A 136 8.39 11.39 4.52
N GLY A 137 7.48 11.05 3.62
CA GLY A 137 7.73 10.20 2.47
C GLY A 137 8.08 8.76 2.82
N ARG A 138 7.97 8.34 4.09
CA ARG A 138 8.32 6.99 4.53
C ARG A 138 7.34 5.97 3.97
N LEU A 139 7.84 4.88 3.40
CA LEU A 139 7.03 3.70 3.06
C LEU A 139 6.56 3.04 4.36
N LEU A 140 5.25 2.96 4.54
CA LEU A 140 4.64 2.27 5.68
C LEU A 140 4.48 0.79 5.34
N PHE A 141 3.86 0.50 4.20
CA PHE A 141 3.67 -0.86 3.73
C PHE A 141 3.47 -0.93 2.22
N ARG A 142 3.60 -2.15 1.72
CA ARG A 142 3.06 -2.57 0.43
C ARG A 142 1.89 -3.50 0.68
N ALA A 143 0.92 -3.47 -0.22
CA ALA A 143 -0.20 -4.39 -0.21
C ALA A 143 -0.51 -4.82 -1.65
N THR A 144 -0.95 -6.05 -1.83
CA THR A 144 -1.53 -6.50 -3.10
C THR A 144 -3.03 -6.58 -3.02
N GLY A 145 -3.71 -6.57 -4.16
CA GLY A 145 -5.16 -6.79 -4.28
C GLY A 145 -5.88 -5.62 -4.90
N ASP A 146 -7.08 -5.85 -5.41
CA ASP A 146 -7.77 -4.89 -6.30
C ASP A 146 -8.66 -3.86 -5.58
N GLY A 147 -8.71 -3.90 -4.25
CA GLY A 147 -9.44 -2.92 -3.42
C GLY A 147 -8.63 -1.65 -3.13
N ASP A 148 -9.31 -0.60 -2.65
CA ASP A 148 -8.63 0.64 -2.20
C ASP A 148 -7.65 0.34 -1.07
N GLY A 149 -6.36 0.60 -1.29
CA GLY A 149 -5.28 0.25 -0.34
C GLY A 149 -4.95 -1.25 -0.28
N GLY A 150 -5.39 -2.04 -1.27
CA GLY A 150 -5.14 -3.48 -1.38
C GLY A 150 -5.71 -4.28 -0.21
N SER A 151 -5.09 -5.41 0.09
CA SER A 151 -5.36 -6.25 1.26
C SER A 151 -4.82 -5.60 2.55
N SER A 152 -5.30 -4.39 2.88
CA SER A 152 -4.98 -3.69 4.13
C SER A 152 -6.17 -3.58 5.06
N ALA A 153 -5.87 -3.43 6.36
CA ALA A 153 -6.84 -3.20 7.41
C ALA A 153 -6.34 -2.06 8.31
N TRP A 154 -7.24 -1.18 8.74
CA TRP A 154 -6.98 0.01 9.54
C TRP A 154 -7.88 0.02 10.76
N ALA A 155 -7.30 0.29 11.92
CA ALA A 155 -8.01 0.29 13.18
C ALA A 155 -7.61 1.47 14.05
N GLU A 156 -8.54 1.93 14.89
CA GLU A 156 -8.30 2.93 15.92
C GLU A 156 -8.63 2.37 17.31
N VAL A 157 -7.87 2.81 18.32
CA VAL A 157 -8.19 2.56 19.73
C VAL A 157 -9.19 3.62 20.21
N PRO A 158 -10.41 3.23 20.61
CA PRO A 158 -11.42 4.18 21.05
C PRO A 158 -10.95 4.99 22.26
N ASN A 159 -11.21 6.30 22.24
CA ASN A 159 -10.95 7.23 23.34
C ASN A 159 -9.46 7.40 23.75
N ALA A 160 -8.51 6.86 23.00
CA ALA A 160 -7.09 7.13 23.22
C ALA A 160 -6.74 8.60 22.94
N ARG A 161 -5.90 9.20 23.79
CA ARG A 161 -5.42 10.59 23.64
C ARG A 161 -3.90 10.64 23.84
N PRO A 162 -3.08 10.81 22.77
CA PRO A 162 -3.48 11.00 21.37
C PRO A 162 -4.16 9.74 20.77
N PRO A 163 -4.90 9.88 19.65
CA PRO A 163 -5.47 8.73 18.95
C PRO A 163 -4.39 7.72 18.58
N ILE A 164 -4.66 6.44 18.84
CA ILE A 164 -3.78 5.34 18.45
C ILE A 164 -4.38 4.68 17.22
N LEU A 165 -3.73 4.87 16.06
CA LEU A 165 -4.11 4.26 14.79
C LEU A 165 -3.16 3.11 14.45
N ARG A 166 -3.70 2.00 13.96
CA ARG A 166 -2.94 0.86 13.48
C ARG A 166 -3.36 0.47 12.09
N TRP A 167 -2.40 -0.03 11.34
CA TRP A 167 -2.65 -0.66 10.05
C TRP A 167 -2.02 -2.04 10.02
N ALA A 168 -2.57 -2.90 9.18
CA ALA A 168 -1.99 -4.14 8.74
C ALA A 168 -2.14 -4.25 7.22
N ALA A 169 -1.20 -4.91 6.56
CA ALA A 169 -1.20 -5.07 5.11
C ALA A 169 -0.61 -6.41 4.70
N PHE A 170 -1.18 -7.03 3.67
CA PHE A 170 -0.64 -8.23 3.05
C PHE A 170 -0.06 -7.92 1.68
N ASP A 171 1.23 -8.20 1.51
CA ASP A 171 1.96 -8.10 0.25
C ASP A 171 2.18 -9.50 -0.32
N GLY A 172 1.37 -9.86 -1.31
CA GLY A 172 1.53 -11.09 -2.10
C GLY A 172 2.50 -10.94 -3.28
N ALA A 173 3.12 -9.77 -3.53
CA ALA A 173 4.04 -9.58 -4.64
C ALA A 173 5.46 -10.04 -4.26
N VAL A 174 5.60 -11.33 -3.99
CA VAL A 174 6.88 -11.99 -3.67
C VAL A 174 7.61 -12.44 -4.92
N ASP A 175 8.95 -12.45 -4.87
CA ASP A 175 9.78 -12.90 -5.99
C ASP A 175 9.89 -14.43 -6.06
N GLU A 176 10.42 -14.93 -7.18
CA GLU A 176 10.62 -16.37 -7.41
C GLU A 176 11.53 -17.01 -6.36
N GLU A 177 12.50 -16.26 -5.81
CA GLU A 177 13.40 -16.76 -4.79
C GLU A 177 12.68 -17.00 -3.46
N ALA A 178 11.81 -16.08 -3.06
CA ALA A 178 10.95 -16.19 -1.90
C ALA A 178 9.93 -17.33 -2.07
N LEU A 179 9.29 -17.43 -3.24
CA LEU A 179 8.37 -18.54 -3.57
C LEU A 179 9.09 -19.90 -3.50
N ALA A 180 10.32 -20.00 -4.00
CA ALA A 180 11.13 -21.22 -3.92
C ALA A 180 11.46 -21.62 -2.47
N ARG A 181 11.50 -20.66 -1.53
CA ARG A 181 11.61 -20.90 -0.08
C ARG A 181 10.26 -21.17 0.60
N GLY A 182 9.18 -21.26 -0.15
CA GLY A 182 7.82 -21.47 0.35
C GLY A 182 7.13 -20.21 0.87
N VAL A 183 7.65 -19.01 0.61
CA VAL A 183 7.01 -17.75 1.04
C VAL A 183 5.83 -17.44 0.13
N VAL A 184 4.65 -17.27 0.73
CA VAL A 184 3.39 -16.93 0.06
C VAL A 184 3.18 -15.42 -0.02
N GLY A 185 3.65 -14.70 0.99
CA GLY A 185 3.47 -13.26 1.11
C GLY A 185 3.98 -12.74 2.44
N VAL A 186 3.92 -11.43 2.62
CA VAL A 186 4.36 -10.74 3.82
C VAL A 186 3.19 -10.01 4.47
N ILE A 187 2.99 -10.23 5.77
CA ILE A 187 2.07 -9.46 6.60
C ILE A 187 2.88 -8.41 7.35
N ALA A 188 2.60 -7.14 7.08
CA ALA A 188 3.14 -6.02 7.83
C ALA A 188 2.07 -5.46 8.78
N TYR A 189 2.49 -4.97 9.93
CA TYR A 189 1.66 -4.28 10.92
C TYR A 189 2.41 -3.07 11.43
N GLY A 190 1.73 -1.95 11.63
CA GLY A 190 2.39 -0.74 12.09
C GLY A 190 1.51 0.36 12.64
N SER A 191 2.16 1.45 13.00
CA SER A 191 1.56 2.70 13.43
C SER A 191 1.64 3.75 12.33
N ARG A 192 1.09 4.92 12.59
CA ARG A 192 1.25 6.10 11.75
C ARG A 192 2.72 6.41 11.41
N GLU A 193 3.66 6.14 12.32
CA GLU A 193 5.07 6.51 12.14
C GLU A 193 5.95 5.42 11.52
N ALA A 194 5.62 4.14 11.72
CA ALA A 194 6.51 3.05 11.33
C ALA A 194 5.83 1.69 11.25
N THR A 195 6.45 0.79 10.49
CA THR A 195 6.24 -0.66 10.59
C THR A 195 6.70 -1.15 11.96
N LEU A 196 5.83 -1.87 12.64
CA LEU A 196 6.07 -2.40 13.98
C LEU A 196 6.33 -3.91 13.97
N SER A 197 5.78 -4.65 13.03
CA SER A 197 6.00 -6.09 12.90
C SER A 197 5.92 -6.49 11.44
N ARG A 198 6.71 -7.50 11.07
CA ARG A 198 6.70 -8.07 9.73
C ARG A 198 6.84 -9.58 9.82
N LEU A 199 5.85 -10.29 9.27
CA LEU A 199 5.78 -11.74 9.29
C LEU A 199 5.68 -12.27 7.86
N GLU A 200 6.51 -13.24 7.50
CA GLU A 200 6.34 -14.01 6.27
C GLU A 200 5.31 -15.11 6.48
N LEU A 201 4.30 -15.16 5.62
CA LEU A 201 3.43 -16.33 5.48
C LEU A 201 4.14 -17.36 4.62
N ARG A 202 4.29 -18.58 5.14
CA ARG A 202 4.99 -19.67 4.46
C ARG A 202 4.11 -20.90 4.32
N ALA A 203 4.15 -21.53 3.16
CA ALA A 203 3.59 -22.84 2.92
C ALA A 203 4.65 -23.94 3.13
N ALA A 204 4.19 -25.17 3.35
CA ALA A 204 5.06 -26.33 3.57
C ALA A 204 5.95 -26.68 2.37
N THR A 205 5.55 -26.31 1.16
CA THR A 205 6.29 -26.57 -0.09
C THR A 205 6.25 -25.34 -1.01
N ALA A 206 7.22 -25.25 -1.92
CA ALA A 206 7.24 -24.19 -2.93
C ALA A 206 6.03 -24.25 -3.88
N GLU A 207 5.61 -25.46 -4.28
CA GLU A 207 4.42 -25.66 -5.12
C GLU A 207 3.15 -25.14 -4.43
N ALA A 208 2.94 -25.51 -3.16
CA ALA A 208 1.82 -24.99 -2.39
C ALA A 208 1.91 -23.47 -2.21
N ALA A 209 3.13 -22.92 -2.08
CA ALA A 209 3.32 -21.48 -1.98
C ALA A 209 2.91 -20.75 -3.26
N THR A 210 3.28 -21.28 -4.44
CA THR A 210 2.89 -20.74 -5.73
C THR A 210 1.37 -20.73 -5.90
N ASP A 211 0.70 -21.85 -5.62
CA ASP A 211 -0.76 -21.95 -5.78
C ASP A 211 -1.51 -20.98 -4.85
N LEU A 212 -1.10 -20.91 -3.58
CA LEU A 212 -1.69 -19.99 -2.61
C LEU A 212 -1.41 -18.52 -2.97
N ASN A 213 -0.18 -18.22 -3.39
CA ASN A 213 0.21 -16.87 -3.77
C ASN A 213 -0.64 -16.35 -4.94
N LEU A 214 -0.90 -17.21 -5.93
CA LEU A 214 -1.71 -16.85 -7.09
C LEU A 214 -3.11 -16.38 -6.68
N GLY A 215 -3.76 -17.04 -5.72
CA GLY A 215 -5.07 -16.59 -5.24
C GLY A 215 -4.98 -15.38 -4.31
N LEU A 216 -4.09 -15.44 -3.31
CA LEU A 216 -4.04 -14.44 -2.24
C LEU A 216 -3.51 -13.09 -2.70
N SER A 217 -2.65 -13.06 -3.71
CA SER A 217 -2.13 -11.80 -4.21
C SER A 217 -3.22 -10.91 -4.83
N HIS A 218 -4.33 -11.49 -5.30
CA HIS A 218 -5.43 -10.72 -5.90
C HIS A 218 -6.53 -10.35 -4.90
N GLU A 219 -6.90 -11.28 -4.03
CA GLU A 219 -8.18 -11.21 -3.32
C GLU A 219 -8.08 -11.50 -1.82
N ALA A 220 -6.87 -11.57 -1.25
CA ALA A 220 -6.71 -11.69 0.19
C ALA A 220 -7.41 -10.55 0.94
N ARG A 221 -7.92 -10.85 2.13
CA ARG A 221 -8.51 -9.83 3.01
C ARG A 221 -7.93 -9.92 4.40
N LEU A 222 -7.54 -8.77 4.94
CA LEU A 222 -7.18 -8.63 6.34
C LEU A 222 -8.36 -8.03 7.10
N VAL A 223 -8.66 -8.57 8.27
CA VAL A 223 -9.70 -8.06 9.15
C VAL A 223 -9.24 -8.09 10.61
N TRP A 224 -9.77 -7.18 11.42
CA TRP A 224 -9.56 -7.17 12.86
C TRP A 224 -10.58 -8.07 13.55
N ILE A 225 -10.13 -8.80 14.57
CA ILE A 225 -10.97 -9.67 15.40
C ILE A 225 -10.69 -9.33 16.86
N ASP A 226 -11.73 -9.07 17.63
CA ASP A 226 -11.70 -8.97 19.08
C ASP A 226 -12.84 -9.77 19.72
N GLU A 227 -12.94 -9.72 21.05
CA GLU A 227 -13.96 -10.48 21.79
C GLU A 227 -15.38 -10.12 21.35
N VAL A 228 -15.62 -8.88 20.92
CA VAL A 228 -16.93 -8.40 20.47
C VAL A 228 -17.21 -8.82 19.03
N SER A 229 -16.25 -8.65 18.12
CA SER A 229 -16.38 -8.96 16.68
C SER A 229 -16.19 -10.44 16.33
N GLY A 230 -15.83 -11.28 17.30
CA GLY A 230 -15.67 -12.73 17.15
C GLY A 230 -16.95 -13.55 17.28
N GLU A 231 -18.07 -12.93 17.66
CA GLU A 231 -19.35 -13.63 17.88
C GLU A 231 -20.00 -14.09 16.55
N PRO A 232 -20.70 -15.23 16.53
CA PRO A 232 -21.37 -15.73 15.34
C PRO A 232 -22.45 -14.76 14.82
N GLY A 233 -22.20 -14.14 13.67
CA GLY A 233 -23.14 -13.22 13.01
C GLY A 233 -22.60 -11.81 12.82
N ASP A 234 -21.52 -11.46 13.51
CA ASP A 234 -20.82 -10.19 13.29
C ASP A 234 -19.89 -10.28 12.08
N GLN A 235 -19.83 -9.20 11.29
CA GLN A 235 -18.92 -9.12 10.15
C GLN A 235 -17.61 -8.49 10.61
N PRO A 236 -16.48 -9.23 10.56
CA PRO A 236 -15.20 -8.65 10.88
C PRO A 236 -14.86 -7.58 9.84
N ALA A 237 -14.55 -6.38 10.32
CA ALA A 237 -14.29 -5.23 9.49
C ALA A 237 -12.78 -5.01 9.31
N SER A 238 -12.41 -4.54 8.12
CA SER A 238 -11.03 -4.15 7.80
C SER A 238 -10.78 -2.68 8.09
N GLY A 239 -11.80 -1.82 8.15
CA GLY A 239 -11.62 -0.37 8.17
C GLY A 239 -10.93 0.16 6.90
N SER A 240 -10.63 1.45 6.88
CA SER A 240 -9.87 2.14 5.83
C SER A 240 -9.06 3.30 6.43
N PRO A 241 -8.09 3.88 5.70
CA PRO A 241 -7.35 5.04 6.19
C PRO A 241 -8.26 6.22 6.61
N ALA A 242 -9.35 6.45 5.88
CA ALA A 242 -10.28 7.55 6.13
C ALA A 242 -11.38 7.22 7.16
N ALA A 243 -11.60 5.93 7.41
CA ALA A 243 -12.59 5.42 8.36
C ALA A 243 -12.04 4.13 8.97
N ALA A 244 -11.13 4.30 9.95
CA ALA A 244 -10.53 3.19 10.65
C ALA A 244 -11.55 2.48 11.54
N GLU A 245 -11.44 1.17 11.68
CA GLU A 245 -12.37 0.39 12.50
C GLU A 245 -12.04 0.54 14.00
N PRO A 246 -13.00 0.84 14.87
CA PRO A 246 -12.75 0.85 16.30
C PRO A 246 -12.46 -0.55 16.84
N ILE A 247 -11.36 -0.72 17.59
CA ILE A 247 -11.11 -1.94 18.38
C ILE A 247 -11.68 -1.71 19.78
N TRP A 248 -12.95 -2.05 19.98
CA TRP A 248 -13.67 -1.78 21.23
C TRP A 248 -13.09 -2.49 22.45
N SER A 249 -12.49 -3.67 22.27
CA SER A 249 -11.74 -4.36 23.33
C SER A 249 -10.58 -3.55 23.93
N LEU A 250 -10.14 -2.47 23.27
CA LEU A 250 -9.09 -1.58 23.76
C LEU A 250 -9.62 -0.27 24.37
N GLU A 251 -10.92 -0.17 24.66
CA GLU A 251 -11.46 1.02 25.32
C GLU A 251 -10.71 1.33 26.63
N GLY A 252 -10.23 2.57 26.75
CA GLY A 252 -9.49 3.03 27.92
C GLY A 252 -7.99 2.68 27.91
N VAL A 253 -7.50 1.96 26.90
CA VAL A 253 -6.06 1.78 26.68
C VAL A 253 -5.47 3.11 26.19
N ALA A 254 -4.54 3.65 26.98
CA ALA A 254 -3.88 4.92 26.69
C ALA A 254 -2.44 4.77 26.19
N ALA A 255 -1.87 3.56 26.23
CA ALA A 255 -0.47 3.31 25.90
C ALA A 255 -0.33 2.06 25.00
N PRO A 256 0.58 2.10 24.00
CA PRO A 256 0.83 0.97 23.10
C PRO A 256 1.12 -0.35 23.81
N ASP A 257 1.94 -0.34 24.85
CA ASP A 257 2.31 -1.57 25.59
C ASP A 257 1.10 -2.29 26.24
N GLY A 258 -0.03 -1.59 26.39
CA GLY A 258 -1.29 -2.15 26.88
C GLY A 258 -2.17 -2.79 25.79
N MET A 259 -1.76 -2.76 24.52
CA MET A 259 -2.54 -3.28 23.40
C MET A 259 -2.49 -4.81 23.36
N THR A 260 -3.56 -5.46 23.82
CA THR A 260 -3.76 -6.90 23.86
C THR A 260 -5.24 -7.25 23.76
N GLY A 261 -5.60 -8.51 23.53
CA GLY A 261 -6.99 -8.98 23.51
C GLY A 261 -7.69 -8.91 22.16
N PHE A 262 -6.95 -8.62 21.09
CA PHE A 262 -7.42 -8.63 19.71
C PHE A 262 -6.40 -9.32 18.79
N ALA A 263 -6.82 -9.63 17.57
CA ALA A 263 -6.03 -10.35 16.58
C ALA A 263 -6.25 -9.80 15.17
N LEU A 264 -5.24 -9.99 14.32
CA LEU A 264 -5.33 -9.81 12.88
C LEU A 264 -5.67 -11.15 12.24
N ARG A 265 -6.63 -11.18 11.31
CA ARG A 265 -6.98 -12.39 10.57
C ARG A 265 -6.82 -12.18 9.07
N LEU A 266 -6.12 -13.11 8.43
CA LEU A 266 -6.03 -13.22 6.98
C LEU A 266 -7.07 -14.22 6.48
N LEU A 267 -7.90 -13.77 5.54
CA LEU A 267 -8.92 -14.56 4.87
C LEU A 267 -8.53 -14.81 3.41
N ASP A 268 -8.86 -15.99 2.90
CA ASP A 268 -8.83 -16.27 1.47
C ASP A 268 -10.00 -15.61 0.71
N TYR A 269 -10.07 -15.83 -0.60
CA TYR A 269 -11.15 -15.34 -1.46
C TYR A 269 -12.55 -15.76 -0.99
N ASP A 270 -12.69 -17.00 -0.48
CA ASP A 270 -13.97 -17.53 0.02
C ASP A 270 -14.33 -16.96 1.41
N GLY A 271 -13.46 -16.11 1.99
CA GLY A 271 -13.61 -15.60 3.35
C GLY A 271 -13.23 -16.62 4.43
N LYS A 272 -12.53 -17.71 4.08
CA LYS A 272 -12.08 -18.71 5.07
C LYS A 272 -10.82 -18.23 5.77
N PRO A 273 -10.72 -18.44 7.10
CA PRO A 273 -9.54 -18.05 7.85
C PRO A 273 -8.33 -18.91 7.46
N LEU A 274 -7.26 -18.25 7.00
CA LEU A 274 -5.98 -18.90 6.76
C LEU A 274 -5.05 -18.77 7.96
N VAL A 275 -4.96 -17.58 8.54
CA VAL A 275 -4.17 -17.33 9.74
C VAL A 275 -4.85 -16.30 10.63
N THR A 276 -4.82 -16.53 11.94
CA THR A 276 -5.21 -15.56 12.98
C THR A 276 -4.00 -15.28 13.89
N ILE A 277 -3.60 -14.03 13.98
CA ILE A 277 -2.34 -13.58 14.61
C ILE A 277 -2.70 -12.64 15.78
N PRO A 278 -2.48 -13.06 17.04
CA PRO A 278 -2.73 -12.19 18.19
C PRO A 278 -1.83 -10.95 18.17
N VAL A 279 -2.34 -9.84 18.71
CA VAL A 279 -1.51 -8.67 19.05
C VAL A 279 -1.17 -8.71 20.54
N ARG A 280 0.12 -8.54 20.86
CA ARG A 280 0.61 -8.45 22.24
C ARG A 280 1.61 -7.31 22.37
N GLY A 281 1.34 -6.36 23.25
CA GLY A 281 2.23 -5.22 23.49
C GLY A 281 2.56 -4.47 22.20
N ASP A 282 1.54 -4.23 21.39
CA ASP A 282 1.64 -3.51 20.11
C ASP A 282 2.50 -4.18 19.02
N ARG A 283 2.59 -5.51 19.05
CA ARG A 283 3.28 -6.32 18.04
C ARG A 283 2.44 -7.52 17.64
N LEU A 284 2.62 -7.99 16.41
CA LEU A 284 2.08 -9.28 15.99
C LEU A 284 2.86 -10.42 16.66
N ALA A 285 2.16 -11.27 17.42
CA ALA A 285 2.72 -12.44 18.07
C ALA A 285 2.62 -13.66 17.13
N GLY A 286 3.53 -13.73 16.16
CA GLY A 286 3.53 -14.75 15.10
C GLY A 286 3.69 -16.19 15.64
N GLU A 287 4.41 -16.36 16.74
CA GLU A 287 4.62 -17.65 17.41
C GLU A 287 3.35 -18.23 18.07
N ASP A 288 2.37 -17.37 18.37
CA ASP A 288 1.08 -17.74 18.96
C ASP A 288 -0.05 -17.79 17.91
N ALA A 289 0.29 -17.61 16.63
CA ALA A 289 -0.69 -17.57 15.57
C ALA A 289 -1.33 -18.94 15.32
N MET A 290 -2.63 -18.93 15.03
CA MET A 290 -3.36 -20.10 14.55
C MET A 290 -3.37 -20.08 13.03
N ALA A 291 -2.71 -21.05 12.41
CA ALA A 291 -2.60 -21.16 10.96
C ALA A 291 -3.33 -22.41 10.45
N ALA A 292 -3.88 -22.35 9.23
CA ALA A 292 -4.42 -23.51 8.53
C ALA A 292 -3.32 -24.56 8.27
N GLU A 293 -3.74 -25.80 8.00
CA GLU A 293 -2.81 -26.90 7.75
C GLU A 293 -1.83 -26.56 6.62
N GLY A 294 -0.54 -26.82 6.84
CA GLY A 294 0.51 -26.54 5.87
C GLY A 294 0.99 -25.09 5.82
N LEU A 295 0.43 -24.19 6.65
CA LEU A 295 0.88 -22.80 6.78
C LEU A 295 1.68 -22.57 8.07
N SER A 296 2.61 -21.62 8.00
CA SER A 296 3.36 -21.14 9.15
C SER A 296 3.73 -19.66 8.99
N LEU A 297 4.08 -19.01 10.10
CA LEU A 297 4.59 -17.64 10.12
C LEU A 297 6.04 -17.62 10.58
N ALA A 298 6.84 -16.75 9.97
CA ALA A 298 8.20 -16.47 10.38
C ALA A 298 8.40 -14.97 10.56
N ALA A 299 8.94 -14.56 11.71
CA ALA A 299 9.30 -13.16 11.94
C ALA A 299 10.45 -12.74 11.02
N THR A 300 10.37 -11.51 10.54
CA THR A 300 11.40 -10.86 9.72
C THR A 300 11.68 -9.46 10.25
N GLU A 301 12.81 -8.87 9.83
CA GLU A 301 13.11 -7.50 10.22
C GLU A 301 12.03 -6.54 9.66
N PRO A 302 11.48 -5.63 10.50
CA PRO A 302 10.48 -4.66 10.06
C PRO A 302 11.04 -3.66 9.04
#